data_AF-A0A2V7Y7H0-F1
#
_entry.id   AF-A0A2V7Y7H0-F1
#
_cell.length_a   1.000
_cell.length_b   1.000
_cell.length_c   1.000
_cell.angle_alpha   90.00
_cell.angle_beta   90.00
_cell.angle_gamma   90.00
#
_symmetry.space_group_name_H-M   'P 1'
#
loop_
_entity.id
_entity.type
_entity.pdbx_description
1 polymer ?
#
loop_
_entity_poly.entity_id
_entity_poly.type
_entity_poly.pdbx_seq_one_letter_code
_entity_poly.pdbx_strand_id
1 'polypeptide(L)' 'MYHKLSTSLLAEFIGTFALIFIGAGAGALGIGGLVGVAFAHGLVILCFAYAYGHISGTHI' A
#
# COMPACT_ATOMS: atom_id res chain seq x y z
N MET A 1 4.62 19.81 16.15
CA MET A 1 3.54 18.83 15.91
C MET A 1 3.07 18.78 14.44
N TYR A 2 2.94 19.89 13.72
CA TYR A 2 2.47 19.89 12.31
C TYR A 2 3.37 19.18 11.28
N HIS A 3 4.68 19.12 11.49
CA HIS A 3 5.59 18.39 10.57
C HIS A 3 5.32 16.87 10.52
N LYS A 4 4.79 16.29 11.61
CA LYS A 4 4.40 14.87 11.67
C LYS A 4 3.12 14.56 10.90
N LEU A 5 2.18 15.52 10.82
CA LEU A 5 0.91 15.28 10.13
C LEU A 5 1.09 15.26 8.61
N SER A 6 1.83 16.21 8.05
CA SER A 6 2.10 16.25 6.60
C SER A 6 2.84 15.01 6.11
N THR A 7 3.87 14.58 6.84
CA THR A 7 4.64 13.36 6.53
C THR A 7 3.79 12.10 6.67
N SER A 8 2.94 12.02 7.70
CA SER A 8 1.99 10.91 7.84
C SER A 8 0.99 10.85 6.68
N LEU A 9 0.42 11.99 6.26
CA LEU A 9 -0.54 12.04 5.16
C LEU A 9 0.09 11.66 3.82
N LEU A 10 1.32 12.11 3.57
CA LEU A 10 2.05 11.73 2.36
C LEU A 10 2.39 10.23 2.37
N ALA A 11 2.75 9.67 3.52
CA ALA A 11 3.03 8.24 3.65
C ALA A 11 1.79 7.40 3.33
N GLU A 12 0.64 7.73 3.90
CA GLU A 12 -0.63 7.04 3.58
C GLU A 12 -1.01 7.26 2.10
N PHE A 13 -0.89 8.47 1.56
CA PHE A 13 -1.21 8.69 0.14
C PHE A 13 -0.41 7.78 -0.80
N ILE A 14 0.90 7.62 -0.55
CA ILE A 14 1.77 6.74 -1.33
C ILE A 14 1.37 5.27 -1.14
N GLY A 15 1.05 4.88 0.10
CA GLY A 15 0.54 3.56 0.46
C GLY A 15 -0.71 3.16 -0.31
N THR A 16 -1.76 3.97 -0.17
CA THR A 16 -3.07 3.69 -0.76
C THR A 16 -2.95 3.66 -2.27
N PHE A 17 -2.19 4.61 -2.84
CA PHE A 17 -1.93 4.63 -4.27
C PHE A 17 -1.29 3.33 -4.73
N ALA A 18 -0.22 2.87 -4.07
CA ALA A 18 0.46 1.63 -4.44
C ALA A 18 -0.44 0.40 -4.25
N LEU A 19 -1.22 0.35 -3.17
CA LEU A 19 -2.15 -0.76 -2.89
C LEU A 19 -3.15 -0.94 -4.02
N ILE A 20 -3.79 0.14 -4.46
CA ILE A 20 -4.78 0.09 -5.53
C ILE A 20 -4.11 -0.08 -6.88
N PHE A 21 -3.04 0.66 -7.17
CA PHE A 21 -2.37 0.60 -8.46
C PHE A 21 -1.83 -0.81 -8.76
N ILE A 22 -1.17 -1.44 -7.79
CA ILE A 22 -0.60 -2.78 -7.96
C ILE A 22 -1.67 -3.85 -7.76
N GLY A 23 -2.44 -3.78 -6.69
CA GLY A 23 -3.43 -4.80 -6.34
C GLY A 23 -4.60 -4.87 -7.33
N ALA A 24 -5.29 -3.75 -7.54
CA ALA A 24 -6.38 -3.69 -8.50
C ALA A 24 -5.85 -3.79 -9.94
N GLY A 25 -4.65 -3.27 -10.23
CA GLY A 25 -3.98 -3.45 -11.51
C GLY A 25 -3.73 -4.91 -11.85
N ALA A 26 -3.23 -5.72 -10.90
CA ALA A 26 -3.09 -7.17 -11.09
C ALA A 26 -4.43 -7.85 -11.40
N GLY A 27 -5.51 -7.41 -10.73
CA GLY A 27 -6.87 -7.88 -11.00
C GLY A 27 -7.36 -7.51 -12.40
N ALA A 28 -7.13 -6.27 -12.82
CA ALA A 28 -7.55 -5.76 -14.12
C ALA A 28 -6.82 -6.45 -15.28
N LEU A 29 -5.54 -6.77 -15.11
CA LEU A 29 -4.74 -7.49 -16.09
C LEU A 29 -5.04 -9.01 -16.11
N GLY A 30 -5.69 -9.53 -15.07
CA GLY A 30 -6.05 -10.96 -14.97
C GLY A 30 -4.84 -11.89 -14.80
N ILE A 31 -3.67 -11.36 -14.44
CA ILE A 31 -2.43 -12.14 -14.34
C ILE A 31 -2.38 -12.85 -12.97
N GLY A 32 -2.16 -14.16 -12.98
CA GLY A 32 -2.00 -14.96 -11.75
C GLY A 32 -3.30 -15.34 -11.04
N GLY A 33 -4.47 -14.97 -11.59
CA GLY A 33 -5.78 -15.31 -11.02
C GLY A 33 -5.96 -14.81 -9.58
N LEU A 34 -6.86 -15.45 -8.83
CA LEU A 34 -7.18 -15.06 -7.45
C LEU A 34 -5.94 -15.00 -6.54
N VAL A 35 -5.06 -16.01 -6.64
CA VAL A 35 -3.86 -16.10 -5.82
C VAL A 35 -2.88 -14.97 -6.15
N GLY A 36 -2.67 -14.66 -7.43
CA GLY A 36 -1.81 -13.57 -7.87
C GLY A 36 -2.30 -12.21 -7.36
N VAL A 37 -3.61 -11.94 -7.44
CA VAL A 37 -4.21 -10.70 -6.95
C VAL A 37 -4.12 -10.58 -5.43
N ALA A 38 -4.34 -11.68 -4.70
CA ALA A 38 -4.20 -11.73 -3.25
C ALA A 38 -2.74 -11.46 -2.84
N PHE A 39 -1.78 -12.06 -3.54
CA PHE A 39 -0.36 -11.82 -3.29
C PHE A 39 0.06 -10.38 -3.62
N ALA A 40 -0.45 -9.81 -4.71
CA ALA A 40 -0.17 -8.43 -5.10
C ALA A 40 -0.60 -7.44 -4.01
N HIS A 41 -1.83 -7.56 -3.49
CA HIS A 41 -2.28 -6.72 -2.37
C HIS A 41 -1.48 -7.00 -1.10
N GLY A 42 -1.34 -8.28 -0.73
CA GLY A 42 -0.68 -8.69 0.50
C GLY A 42 0.77 -8.24 0.59
N LEU A 43 1.54 -8.36 -0.49
CA LEU A 43 2.93 -7.91 -0.53
C LEU A 43 3.06 -6.39 -0.45
N VAL A 44 2.12 -5.63 -1.03
CA VAL A 44 2.13 -4.17 -0.90
C VAL A 44 1.89 -3.75 0.56
N ILE A 45 0.87 -4.30 1.21
CA ILE A 45 0.59 -4.05 2.62
C ILE A 45 1.81 -4.41 3.48
N LEU A 46 2.37 -5.61 3.27
CA LEU A 46 3.55 -6.07 4.00
C LEU A 46 4.72 -5.11 3.83
N CYS A 47 5.04 -4.73 2.59
CA CYS A 47 6.17 -3.86 2.28
C CYS A 47 6.05 -2.52 2.99
N PHE A 48 4.87 -1.88 2.94
CA PHE A 48 4.68 -0.57 3.54
C PHE A 48 4.51 -0.59 5.06
N ALA A 49 3.97 -1.67 5.62
CA ALA A 49 3.94 -1.85 7.07
C ALA A 49 5.36 -1.80 7.66
N TYR A 50 6.33 -2.40 6.96
CA TYR A 50 7.75 -2.33 7.34
C TYR A 50 8.42 -1.01 6.93
N ALA A 51 8.09 -0.45 5.77
CA ALA A 51 8.77 0.74 5.26
C ALA A 51 8.44 2.02 6.06
N TYR A 52 7.16 2.25 6.39
CA TYR A 52 6.74 3.49 7.04
C TYR A 52 5.71 3.30 8.18
N GLY A 53 5.45 2.08 8.67
CA GLY A 53 4.50 1.88 9.78
C GLY A 53 4.80 2.72 11.02
N HIS A 54 6.07 2.98 11.31
CA HIS A 54 6.49 3.86 12.40
C HIS A 54 6.24 5.37 12.15
N ILE A 55 5.92 5.75 10.92
CA ILE A 55 5.67 7.14 10.48
C ILE A 55 4.18 7.46 10.58
N SER A 56 3.31 6.62 10.03
CA SER A 56 1.87 6.89 9.91
C SER A 56 0.95 5.84 10.55
N GLY A 57 1.50 4.70 10.96
CA GLY A 57 0.74 3.51 11.37
C GLY A 57 0.47 2.53 10.23
N THR A 58 0.71 2.93 8.98
CA THR A 58 0.34 2.16 7.77
C THR A 58 -1.11 1.69 7.84
N HIS A 59 -2.01 2.65 7.91
CA HIS A 59 -3.43 2.35 7.68
C HIS A 59 -3.69 1.96 6.23
N ILE A 60 -2.72 2.32 5.38
CA ILE A 60 -2.56 2.25 3.92
C ILE A 60 -3.22 3.40 3.20
#